data_AF-A0A426FZ64-F1
#
_entry.id   AF-A0A426FZ64-F1
#
_cell.length_a   1.000
_cell.length_b   1.000
_cell.length_c   1.000
_cell.angle_alpha   90.00
_cell.angle_beta   90.00
_cell.angle_gamma   90.00
#
_symmetry.space_group_name_H-M   'P 1'
#
loop_
_entity.id
_entity.type
_entity.pdbx_description
1 polymer ?
#
loop_
_entity_poly.entity_id
_entity_poly.type
_entity_poly.pdbx_seq_one_letter_code
_entity_poly.pdbx_strand_id
1 'polypeptide(L)'
;MLYKNINSYNLFLVNYESLAKYHNALSNIIDSRTMVVFDEVHKIKRVESQRAQIAIDLAERTKYRYVLTGTPIPNSYQDIWNFLHILYNVEFDSYFDFNLASLCRPDNNQIIEINEKLSPFFWRVTKKELNVPKENDDTVLKIVANNIEQQLIDLMWKKFSHSPFKLYI
;
A
#
# COMPACT_ATOMS: atom_id res chain seq x y z
N MET A 1 3.77 21.06 19.03
CA MET A 1 4.39 19.98 19.83
C MET A 1 5.65 19.44 19.18
N LEU A 2 5.67 19.06 17.90
CA LEU A 2 6.89 18.60 17.21
C LEU A 2 8.05 19.62 17.18
N TYR A 3 7.78 20.92 17.22
CA TYR A 3 8.81 21.97 17.15
C TYR A 3 9.62 22.20 18.44
N LYS A 4 9.19 21.68 19.58
CA LYS A 4 9.91 21.84 20.86
C LYS A 4 10.61 20.53 21.18
N ASN A 5 11.95 20.55 21.26
CA ASN A 5 12.83 19.44 21.65
C ASN A 5 13.11 18.36 20.58
N ILE A 6 13.13 18.73 19.28
CA ILE A 6 13.53 17.81 18.20
C ILE A 6 14.88 17.14 18.50
N ASN A 7 15.86 17.91 18.98
CA ASN A 7 17.21 17.40 19.27
C ASN A 7 17.29 16.50 20.52
N SER A 8 16.18 16.30 21.24
CA SER A 8 16.13 15.45 22.43
C SER A 8 15.69 14.02 22.15
N TYR A 9 15.31 13.70 20.92
CA TYR A 9 14.80 12.39 20.53
C TYR A 9 15.49 11.87 19.27
N ASN A 10 15.72 10.55 19.25
CA ASN A 10 16.31 9.84 18.11
C ASN A 10 15.30 9.01 17.32
N LEU A 11 14.04 8.93 17.79
CA LEU A 11 12.97 8.16 17.17
C LEU A 11 11.70 9.01 17.12
N PHE A 12 11.12 9.14 15.92
CA PHE A 12 9.87 9.81 15.69
C PHE A 12 8.88 8.83 15.07
N LEU A 13 7.70 8.71 15.69
CA LEU A 13 6.60 7.88 15.21
C LEU A 13 5.48 8.80 14.73
N VAL A 14 5.13 8.68 13.45
CA VAL A 14 4.11 9.51 12.81
C VAL A 14 3.16 8.63 12.04
N ASN A 15 1.86 8.83 12.24
CA ASN A 15 0.84 8.15 11.47
C ASN A 15 0.61 8.84 10.11
N TYR A 16 0.27 8.07 9.09
CA TYR A 16 0.08 8.54 7.70
C TYR A 16 -0.94 9.67 7.58
N GLU A 17 -2.02 9.63 8.34
CA GLU A 17 -3.05 10.68 8.35
C GLU A 17 -2.50 12.04 8.80
N SER A 18 -1.41 12.05 9.57
CA SER A 18 -0.77 13.26 10.07
C SER A 18 0.41 13.75 9.22
N LEU A 19 0.79 13.04 8.15
CA LEU A 19 1.92 13.42 7.30
C LEU A 19 1.76 14.84 6.73
N ALA A 20 0.59 15.17 6.18
CA ALA A 20 0.33 16.50 5.63
C ALA A 20 0.49 17.61 6.67
N LYS A 21 0.05 17.36 7.90
CA LYS A 21 0.15 18.31 9.01
C LYS A 21 1.60 18.55 9.44
N TYR A 22 2.44 17.51 9.40
CA TYR A 22 3.81 17.56 9.91
C TYR A 22 4.88 17.63 8.82
N HIS A 23 4.50 17.74 7.55
CA HIS A 23 5.43 17.76 6.42
C HIS A 23 6.60 18.72 6.63
N ASN A 24 6.34 20.00 6.84
CA ASN A 24 7.39 21.00 7.09
C ASN A 24 8.28 20.68 8.31
N ALA A 25 7.70 20.11 9.38
CA ALA A 25 8.48 19.74 10.56
C ALA A 25 9.40 18.55 10.24
N LEU A 26 8.87 17.52 9.58
CA LEU A 26 9.61 16.33 9.18
C LEU A 26 10.70 16.65 8.15
N SER A 27 10.43 17.52 7.18
CA SER A 27 11.42 17.97 6.18
C SER A 27 12.62 18.67 6.80
N ASN A 28 12.47 19.29 7.98
CA ASN A 28 13.56 19.90 8.74
C ASN A 28 14.30 18.92 9.65
N ILE A 29 13.67 17.79 10.00
CA ILE A 29 14.24 16.76 10.87
C ILE A 29 15.01 15.73 10.06
N ILE A 30 14.46 15.33 8.92
CA ILE A 30 15.02 14.28 8.07
C ILE A 30 16.19 14.87 7.28
N ASP A 31 17.38 14.40 7.61
CA ASP A 31 18.63 14.69 6.91
C ASP A 31 19.21 13.43 6.22
N SER A 32 20.38 13.57 5.62
CA SER A 32 21.06 12.50 4.88
C SER A 32 21.49 11.30 5.75
N ARG A 33 21.44 11.42 7.08
CA ARG A 33 21.79 10.38 8.05
C ARG A 33 20.56 9.80 8.77
N THR A 34 19.38 10.34 8.50
CA THR A 34 18.14 9.91 9.15
C THR A 34 17.58 8.68 8.45
N MET A 35 17.27 7.63 9.20
CA MET A 35 16.58 6.46 8.65
C MET A 35 15.07 6.70 8.62
N VAL A 36 14.45 6.51 7.46
CA VAL A 36 13.00 6.62 7.27
C VAL A 36 12.43 5.24 6.97
N VAL A 37 11.42 4.83 7.73
CA VAL A 37 10.75 3.54 7.56
C VAL A 37 9.27 3.77 7.31
N PHE A 38 8.78 3.30 6.16
CA PHE A 38 7.37 3.30 5.79
C PHE A 38 6.79 1.93 6.07
N ASP A 39 6.08 1.79 7.19
CA ASP A 39 5.41 0.54 7.56
C ASP A 39 3.99 0.46 7.00
N GLU A 40 3.55 -0.73 6.58
CA GLU A 40 2.29 -0.94 5.85
C GLU A 40 2.08 0.07 4.72
N VAL A 41 3.08 0.20 3.85
CA VAL A 41 3.13 1.20 2.78
C VAL A 41 1.93 1.17 1.82
N HIS A 42 1.17 0.07 1.79
CA HIS A 42 -0.06 -0.05 1.03
C HIS A 42 -1.12 1.01 1.44
N LYS A 43 -0.98 1.63 2.63
CA LYS A 43 -1.76 2.82 3.04
C LYS A 43 -1.55 4.03 2.13
N ILE A 44 -0.44 4.09 1.39
CA ILE A 44 -0.10 5.13 0.42
C ILE A 44 -0.10 4.60 -1.02
N LYS A 45 -0.99 3.66 -1.36
CA LYS A 45 -1.04 3.08 -2.73
C LYS A 45 -1.51 4.03 -3.83
N ARG A 46 -2.21 5.12 -3.49
CA ARG A 46 -2.74 6.06 -4.49
C ARG A 46 -1.64 6.99 -4.97
N VAL A 47 -1.19 6.79 -6.21
CA VAL A 47 -0.12 7.54 -6.89
C VAL A 47 -0.30 9.05 -6.78
N GLU A 48 -1.52 9.54 -7.01
CA GLU A 48 -1.83 10.98 -6.99
C GLU A 48 -2.23 11.52 -5.61
N SER A 49 -2.13 10.70 -4.55
CA SER A 49 -2.50 11.21 -3.23
C SER A 49 -1.46 12.18 -2.70
N GLN A 50 -1.93 13.26 -2.05
CA GLN A 50 -1.06 14.20 -1.33
C GLN A 50 -0.10 13.48 -0.37
N ARG A 51 -0.56 12.37 0.25
CA ARG A 51 0.25 11.54 1.13
C ARG A 51 1.41 10.86 0.41
N ALA A 52 1.21 10.38 -0.82
CA ALA A 52 2.26 9.76 -1.64
C ALA A 52 3.32 10.78 -2.02
N GLN A 53 2.91 11.95 -2.50
CA GLN A 53 3.84 13.03 -2.86
C GLN A 53 4.68 13.47 -1.67
N ILE A 54 4.06 13.65 -0.50
CA ILE A 54 4.78 14.01 0.73
C ILE A 54 5.73 12.88 1.17
N ALA A 55 5.31 11.62 1.07
CA ALA A 55 6.16 10.48 1.41
C ALA A 55 7.40 10.40 0.51
N ILE A 56 7.24 10.62 -0.81
CA ILE A 56 8.34 10.66 -1.77
C ILE A 56 9.30 11.82 -1.45
N ASP A 57 8.80 13.05 -1.26
CA ASP A 57 9.65 14.21 -0.91
C ASP A 57 10.44 13.99 0.41
N LEU A 58 9.80 13.39 1.43
CA LEU A 58 10.49 13.08 2.67
C LEU A 58 11.53 11.96 2.49
N ALA A 59 11.26 10.98 1.63
CA ALA A 59 12.17 9.87 1.37
C ALA A 59 13.43 10.32 0.59
N GLU A 60 13.30 11.26 -0.34
CA GLU A 60 14.43 11.78 -1.13
C GLU A 60 15.50 12.51 -0.30
N ARG A 61 15.14 12.97 0.90
CA ARG A 61 16.07 13.68 1.80
C ARG A 61 17.11 12.76 2.44
N THR A 62 16.91 11.45 2.36
CA THR A 62 17.81 10.45 2.96
C THR A 62 18.12 9.32 2.00
N LYS A 63 19.28 8.68 2.23
CA LYS A 63 19.66 7.43 1.57
C LYS A 63 19.15 6.20 2.33
N TYR A 64 18.81 6.35 3.60
CA TYR A 64 18.44 5.25 4.49
C TYR A 64 16.92 5.15 4.56
N ARG A 65 16.33 4.45 3.59
CA ARG A 65 14.88 4.36 3.43
C ARG A 65 14.44 2.91 3.28
N TYR A 66 13.38 2.54 4.01
CA TYR A 66 12.81 1.20 4.00
C TYR A 66 11.31 1.28 3.77
N VAL A 67 10.81 0.34 2.98
CA VAL A 67 9.40 0.13 2.71
C VAL A 67 9.03 -1.25 3.20
N LEU A 68 8.13 -1.33 4.17
CA LEU A 68 7.66 -2.56 4.79
C LEU A 68 6.18 -2.77 4.47
N THR A 69 5.82 -4.01 4.15
CA THR A 69 4.43 -4.40 3.91
C THR A 69 4.29 -5.91 4.04
N GLY A 70 3.22 -6.36 4.69
CA GLY A 70 2.85 -7.78 4.68
C GLY A 70 2.27 -8.24 3.34
N THR A 71 1.77 -7.29 2.53
CA THR A 71 1.10 -7.53 1.25
C THR A 71 1.66 -6.58 0.19
N PRO A 72 2.72 -6.98 -0.55
CA PRO A 72 3.38 -6.07 -1.50
C PRO A 72 2.52 -5.70 -2.71
N ILE A 73 1.59 -6.56 -3.12
CA ILE A 73 0.71 -6.32 -4.27
C ILE A 73 -0.71 -6.72 -3.88
N PRO A 74 -1.41 -5.88 -3.09
CA PRO A 74 -2.74 -6.24 -2.59
C PRO A 74 -3.80 -6.23 -3.70
N ASN A 75 -3.68 -5.37 -4.73
CA ASN A 75 -4.69 -5.27 -5.78
C ASN A 75 -4.10 -5.38 -7.19
N SER A 76 -3.06 -4.60 -7.51
CA SER A 76 -2.46 -4.58 -8.85
C SER A 76 -0.98 -4.18 -8.80
N TYR A 77 -0.25 -4.44 -9.88
CA TYR A 77 1.15 -4.03 -10.04
C TYR A 77 1.35 -2.51 -9.96
N GLN A 78 0.28 -1.70 -10.08
CA GLN A 78 0.35 -0.26 -9.84
C GLN A 78 0.69 0.08 -8.39
N ASP A 79 0.37 -0.80 -7.44
CA ASP A 79 0.68 -0.60 -6.02
C ASP A 79 2.20 -0.47 -5.80
N ILE A 80 3.03 -1.07 -6.66
CA ILE A 80 4.50 -1.03 -6.60
C ILE A 80 5.07 0.31 -7.07
N TRP A 81 4.33 1.08 -7.89
CA TRP A 81 4.78 2.35 -8.44
C TRP A 81 5.32 3.28 -7.36
N ASN A 82 4.49 3.53 -6.34
CA ASN A 82 4.85 4.42 -5.23
C ASN A 82 6.01 3.86 -4.40
N PHE A 83 6.13 2.53 -4.27
CA PHE A 83 7.18 1.93 -3.47
C PHE A 83 8.54 2.15 -4.13
N LEU A 84 8.59 1.96 -5.45
CA LEU A 84 9.80 2.21 -6.23
C LEU A 84 10.15 3.70 -6.27
N HIS A 85 9.18 4.61 -6.36
CA HIS A 85 9.46 6.05 -6.27
C HIS A 85 9.94 6.46 -4.88
N ILE A 86 9.40 5.87 -3.81
CA ILE A 86 9.90 6.11 -2.46
C ILE A 86 11.36 5.66 -2.34
N LEU A 87 11.70 4.46 -2.84
CA LEU A 87 13.03 3.85 -2.67
C LEU A 87 14.09 4.31 -3.68
N TYR A 88 13.70 4.56 -4.93
CA TYR A 88 14.58 4.67 -6.10
C TYR A 88 14.10 5.76 -7.07
N ASN A 89 13.54 6.88 -6.57
CA ASN A 89 12.98 7.93 -7.44
C ASN A 89 13.91 8.39 -8.56
N VAL A 90 15.22 8.49 -8.28
CA VAL A 90 16.22 9.01 -9.21
C VAL A 90 16.55 7.97 -10.29
N GLU A 91 16.67 6.70 -9.89
CA GLU A 91 17.02 5.60 -10.78
C GLU A 91 15.80 5.04 -11.53
N PHE A 92 14.58 5.41 -11.12
CA PHE A 92 13.33 4.80 -11.56
C PHE A 92 13.20 4.73 -13.08
N ASP A 93 13.29 5.88 -13.75
CA ASP A 93 13.12 6.00 -15.20
C ASP A 93 14.25 5.28 -15.96
N SER A 94 15.45 5.25 -15.40
CA SER A 94 16.62 4.66 -16.07
C SER A 94 16.67 3.13 -16.00
N TYR A 95 16.14 2.54 -14.92
CA TYR A 95 16.27 1.11 -14.64
C TYR A 95 14.96 0.35 -14.82
N PHE A 96 13.88 0.85 -14.21
CA PHE A 96 12.59 0.18 -14.27
C PHE A 96 11.86 0.55 -15.56
N ASP A 97 11.81 1.84 -15.89
CA ASP A 97 11.12 2.41 -17.06
C ASP A 97 9.69 1.85 -17.20
N PHE A 98 9.02 1.65 -16.07
CA PHE A 98 7.63 1.22 -16.08
C PHE A 98 6.74 2.43 -16.37
N ASN A 99 5.58 2.17 -16.95
CA ASN A 99 4.52 3.16 -17.03
C ASN A 99 3.26 2.64 -16.31
N LEU A 100 2.43 3.55 -15.83
CA LEU A 100 1.23 3.16 -15.06
C LEU A 100 0.24 2.31 -15.88
N ALA A 101 0.25 2.42 -17.21
CA ALA A 101 -0.61 1.64 -18.09
C ALA A 101 -0.14 0.17 -18.17
N SER A 102 1.17 -0.07 -18.29
CA SER A 102 1.74 -1.43 -18.30
C SER A 102 1.54 -2.13 -16.97
N LEU A 103 1.60 -1.40 -15.85
CA LEU A 103 1.32 -1.95 -14.51
C LEU A 103 -0.18 -2.17 -14.24
N CYS A 104 -1.07 -1.50 -14.97
CA CYS A 104 -2.52 -1.62 -14.76
C CYS A 104 -3.03 -3.00 -15.19
N ARG A 105 -2.61 -3.45 -16.37
CA ARG A 105 -3.03 -4.70 -16.99
C ARG A 105 -1.87 -5.29 -17.80
N PRO A 106 -0.82 -5.79 -17.12
CA PRO A 106 0.30 -6.40 -17.81
C PRO A 106 -0.14 -7.72 -18.46
N ASP A 107 0.37 -8.00 -19.65
CA ASP A 107 0.29 -9.33 -20.26
C ASP A 107 1.29 -10.30 -19.61
N ASN A 108 1.25 -11.58 -20.01
CA ASN A 108 2.11 -12.61 -19.42
C ASN A 108 3.61 -12.31 -19.58
N ASN A 109 4.04 -11.73 -20.70
CA ASN A 109 5.44 -11.42 -20.93
C ASN A 109 5.87 -10.23 -20.07
N GLN A 110 5.02 -9.20 -19.98
CA GLN A 110 5.23 -8.05 -19.10
C GLN A 110 5.31 -8.46 -17.63
N ILE A 111 4.47 -9.40 -17.18
CA ILE A 111 4.52 -9.93 -15.82
C ILE A 111 5.88 -10.57 -15.52
N ILE A 112 6.42 -11.36 -16.45
CA ILE A 112 7.73 -12.01 -16.28
C ILE A 112 8.81 -10.92 -16.17
N GLU A 113 8.84 -9.97 -17.10
CA GLU A 113 9.83 -8.88 -17.11
C GLU A 113 9.78 -8.03 -15.82
N ILE A 114 8.57 -7.67 -15.38
CA ILE A 114 8.37 -6.91 -14.14
C ILE A 114 8.92 -7.70 -12.96
N ASN A 115 8.56 -8.98 -12.82
CA ASN A 115 9.03 -9.80 -11.70
C ASN A 115 10.54 -9.99 -11.70
N GLU A 116 11.17 -10.18 -12.86
CA GLU A 116 12.63 -10.27 -13.00
C GLU A 116 13.33 -8.98 -12.56
N LYS A 117 12.84 -7.83 -13.02
CA LYS A 117 13.36 -6.50 -12.63
C LYS A 117 13.18 -6.22 -11.13
N LEU A 118 12.08 -6.68 -10.53
CA LEU A 118 11.80 -6.46 -9.10
C LEU A 118 12.56 -7.42 -8.19
N SER A 119 12.80 -8.66 -8.63
CA SER A 119 13.40 -9.72 -7.80
C SER A 119 14.62 -9.30 -6.96
N PRO A 120 15.61 -8.53 -7.46
CA PRO A 120 16.77 -8.16 -6.66
C PRO A 120 16.49 -7.09 -5.59
N PHE A 121 15.36 -6.39 -5.66
CA PHE A 121 15.01 -5.30 -4.74
C PHE A 121 13.99 -5.71 -3.66
N PHE A 122 13.49 -6.94 -3.72
CA PHE A 122 12.48 -7.44 -2.80
C PHE A 122 13.03 -8.58 -1.95
N TRP A 123 12.85 -8.45 -0.64
CA TRP A 123 13.05 -9.54 0.30
C TRP A 123 11.70 -10.00 0.83
N ARG A 124 11.37 -11.29 0.66
CA ARG A 124 10.13 -11.89 1.17
C ARG A 124 10.46 -13.19 1.89
N VAL A 125 9.90 -13.34 3.08
CA VAL A 125 9.91 -14.60 3.83
C VAL A 125 8.47 -15.07 3.97
N THR A 126 8.21 -16.31 3.60
CA THR A 126 6.91 -16.96 3.69
C THR A 126 6.70 -17.60 5.06
N LYS A 127 5.43 -17.75 5.46
CA LYS A 127 5.06 -18.50 6.68
C LYS A 127 5.64 -19.92 6.69
N LYS A 128 5.71 -20.55 5.50
CA LYS A 128 6.28 -21.88 5.32
C LYS A 128 7.78 -21.92 5.64
N GLU A 129 8.54 -20.94 5.17
CA GLU A 129 9.99 -20.82 5.47
C GLU A 129 10.26 -20.54 6.95
N LEU A 130 9.32 -19.87 7.63
CA LEU A 130 9.36 -19.64 9.07
C LEU A 130 8.87 -20.83 9.91
N ASN A 131 8.51 -21.96 9.28
CA ASN A 131 7.91 -23.11 9.95
C ASN A 131 6.66 -22.76 10.80
N VAL A 132 5.89 -21.75 10.37
CA VAL A 132 4.63 -21.39 11.03
C VAL A 132 3.61 -22.50 10.76
N PRO A 133 2.84 -22.96 11.78
CA PRO A 133 1.78 -23.94 11.58
C PRO A 133 0.79 -23.51 10.50
N LYS A 134 0.27 -24.47 9.74
CA LYS A 134 -0.79 -24.21 8.75
C LYS A 134 -2.02 -23.65 9.48
N GLU A 135 -2.68 -22.68 8.84
CA GLU A 135 -4.03 -22.28 9.24
C GLU A 135 -5.00 -23.47 9.25
N ASN A 136 -6.00 -23.39 10.11
CA ASN A 136 -7.14 -24.32 10.06
C ASN A 136 -7.94 -24.05 8.78
N ASP A 137 -8.60 -25.09 8.26
CA ASP A 137 -9.48 -24.93 7.12
C ASP A 137 -10.64 -23.95 7.44
N ASP A 138 -10.99 -23.11 6.46
CA ASP A 138 -12.10 -22.17 6.60
C ASP A 138 -13.43 -22.91 6.76
N THR A 139 -14.17 -22.57 7.82
CA THR A 139 -15.52 -23.09 8.02
C THR A 139 -16.55 -22.12 7.41
N VAL A 140 -16.94 -22.39 6.16
CA VAL A 140 -17.95 -21.59 5.47
C VAL A 140 -19.35 -22.02 5.90
N LEU A 141 -19.96 -21.24 6.80
CA LEU A 141 -21.34 -21.45 7.24
C LEU A 141 -22.32 -20.85 6.24
N LYS A 142 -23.00 -21.70 5.47
CA LYS A 142 -24.10 -21.28 4.59
C LYS A 142 -25.38 -21.21 5.39
N ILE A 143 -25.86 -19.99 5.64
CA ILE A 143 -27.10 -19.73 6.38
C ILE A 143 -28.17 -19.34 5.36
N VAL A 144 -29.37 -19.90 5.50
CA VAL A 144 -30.53 -19.51 4.70
C VAL A 144 -31.21 -18.34 5.40
N ALA A 145 -31.56 -17.30 4.63
CA ALA A 145 -32.31 -16.16 5.15
C ALA A 145 -33.62 -16.64 5.78
N ASN A 146 -33.96 -16.12 6.96
CA ASN A 146 -35.26 -16.39 7.57
C ASN A 146 -36.39 -15.67 6.82
N ASN A 147 -37.64 -15.96 7.15
CA ASN A 147 -38.79 -15.39 6.43
C ASN A 147 -38.81 -13.84 6.41
N ILE A 148 -38.37 -13.19 7.49
CA ILE A 148 -38.35 -11.72 7.57
C ILE A 148 -37.23 -11.16 6.70
N GLU A 149 -36.04 -11.76 6.78
CA GLU A 149 -34.89 -11.39 5.94
C GLU A 149 -35.19 -11.61 4.46
N GLN A 150 -35.81 -12.74 4.10
CA GLN A 150 -36.22 -13.03 2.73
C GLN A 150 -37.26 -12.03 2.24
N GLN A 151 -38.25 -11.66 3.08
CA GLN A 151 -39.22 -10.61 2.74
C GLN A 151 -38.55 -9.26 2.51
N LEU A 152 -37.56 -8.88 3.34
CA LEU A 152 -36.80 -7.66 3.15
C LEU A 152 -35.98 -7.70 1.85
N ILE A 153 -35.30 -8.82 1.57
CA ILE A 153 -34.55 -9.04 0.33
C ILE A 153 -35.50 -8.93 -0.87
N ASP A 154 -36.68 -9.55 -0.81
CA ASP A 154 -37.69 -9.51 -1.89
C ASP A 154 -38.23 -8.09 -2.10
N LEU A 155 -38.45 -7.31 -1.03
CA LEU A 155 -38.88 -5.91 -1.11
C LEU A 155 -37.79 -5.02 -1.72
N MET A 156 -36.53 -5.22 -1.29
CA MET A 156 -35.38 -4.53 -1.89
C MET A 156 -35.25 -4.90 -3.36
N TRP A 157 -35.37 -6.18 -3.72
CA TRP A 157 -35.35 -6.63 -5.10
C TRP A 157 -36.48 -6.01 -5.92
N LYS A 158 -37.73 -5.98 -5.43
CA LYS A 158 -38.85 -5.34 -6.13
C LYS A 158 -38.63 -3.85 -6.40
N LYS A 159 -38.02 -3.14 -5.45
CA LYS A 159 -37.77 -1.69 -5.56
C LYS A 159 -36.57 -1.36 -6.44
N PHE A 160 -35.56 -2.22 -6.45
CA PHE A 160 -34.27 -1.97 -7.10
C PHE A 160 -33.93 -2.95 -8.22
N SER A 161 -34.86 -3.81 -8.66
CA SER A 161 -34.67 -4.79 -9.74
C SER A 161 -34.24 -4.14 -11.05
N HIS A 162 -34.72 -2.92 -11.31
CA HIS A 162 -34.33 -2.12 -12.48
C HIS A 162 -32.95 -1.46 -12.34
N SER A 163 -32.33 -1.51 -11.15
CA SER A 163 -30.97 -1.01 -10.88
C SER A 163 -30.26 -1.93 -9.88
N PRO A 164 -29.85 -3.14 -10.31
CA PRO A 164 -29.31 -4.18 -9.41
C PRO A 164 -28.11 -3.71 -8.60
N PHE A 165 -27.29 -2.80 -9.14
CA PHE A 165 -26.12 -2.23 -8.47
C PHE A 165 -26.46 -1.49 -7.15
N LYS A 166 -27.69 -1.00 -6.97
CA LYS A 166 -28.14 -0.39 -5.71
C LYS A 166 -28.36 -1.41 -4.57
N LEU A 167 -28.30 -2.71 -4.87
CA LEU A 167 -28.40 -3.79 -3.88
C LEU A 167 -27.02 -4.22 -3.35
N TYR A 168 -25.92 -3.80 -3.99
CA TYR A 168 -24.55 -4.26 -3.70
C TYR A 168 -23.63 -3.14 -3.21
N ILE A 169 -24.11 -1.90 -3.10
CA ILE A 169 -23.39 -0.70 -2.66
C ILE A 169 -24.17 -0.10 -1.50
#